data_AF-A0A552UX68-F1
#
_entry.id   AF-A0A552UX68-F1
#
_cell.length_a   1.000
_cell.length_b   1.000
_cell.length_c   1.000
_cell.angle_alpha   90.00
_cell.angle_beta   90.00
_cell.angle_gamma   90.00
#
_symmetry.space_group_name_H-M   'P 1'
#
loop_
_entity.id
_entity.type
_entity.pdbx_description
1 polymer ?
#
loop_
_entity_poly.entity_id
_entity_poly.type
_entity_poly.pdbx_seq_one_letter_code
_entity_poly.pdbx_strand_id
1 'polypeptide(L)'
;MSQKAVCTIGLSFFFVSYIMFSQGSKLAYFQEPIDFAHWFNLIGAVLLFSFNRIFPKNKLCTVASFLTTLGIIAHVGLCTIDFIMWSFGDDDVAREALSEHISNTPAILFPFIIVGPSLLFVGLALHAFNFIKSNTISALMVIVGAPAIGYSFFILKNGTYMVLSCALFVAGLFLLLYNKEKTVTV
;
A
#
# COMPACT_ATOMS: atom_id res chain seq x y z
N MET A 1 10.49 7.67 18.75
CA MET A 1 10.96 6.98 17.52
C MET A 1 11.12 8.01 16.41
N SER A 2 12.18 7.94 15.60
CA SER A 2 12.38 8.89 14.49
C SER A 2 11.35 8.64 13.37
N GLN A 3 10.97 9.67 12.62
CA GLN A 3 10.03 9.50 11.49
C GLN A 3 10.56 8.50 10.46
N LYS A 4 11.89 8.48 10.23
CA LYS A 4 12.53 7.48 9.37
C LYS A 4 12.29 6.06 9.87
N ALA A 5 12.46 5.80 11.18
CA ALA A 5 12.19 4.49 11.74
C ALA A 5 10.71 4.08 11.59
N VAL A 6 9.77 5.02 11.76
CA VAL A 6 8.33 4.77 11.53
C VAL A 6 8.06 4.37 10.08
N CYS A 7 8.60 5.11 9.11
CA CYS A 7 8.48 4.77 7.69
C CYS A 7 9.11 3.42 7.36
N THR A 8 10.29 3.12 7.92
CA THR A 8 10.95 1.83 7.74
C THR A 8 10.09 0.67 8.25
N ILE A 9 9.54 0.80 9.45
CA ILE A 9 8.65 -0.22 10.02
C ILE A 9 7.38 -0.35 9.18
N GLY A 10 6.80 0.78 8.74
CA GLY A 10 5.63 0.78 7.86
C GLY A 10 5.88 0.06 6.54
N LEU A 11 7.00 0.36 5.87
CA LEU A 11 7.41 -0.31 4.64
C LEU A 11 7.64 -1.81 4.85
N SER A 12 8.24 -2.21 5.97
CA SER A 12 8.46 -3.62 6.28
C SER A 12 7.15 -4.36 6.48
N PHE A 13 6.22 -3.84 7.30
CA PHE A 13 4.90 -4.46 7.46
C PHE A 13 4.14 -4.54 6.13
N PHE A 14 4.17 -3.46 5.36
CA PHE A 14 3.55 -3.41 4.04
C PHE A 14 4.17 -4.41 3.06
N PHE A 15 5.48 -4.62 3.09
CA PHE A 15 6.10 -5.61 2.22
C PHE A 15 5.78 -7.05 2.66
N VAL A 16 5.78 -7.32 3.97
CA VAL A 16 5.45 -8.64 4.51
C VAL A 16 4.01 -9.02 4.19
N SER A 17 3.05 -8.10 4.25
CA SER A 17 1.66 -8.39 3.85
C SER A 17 1.58 -8.86 2.40
N TYR A 18 2.33 -8.23 1.50
CA TYR A 18 2.39 -8.66 0.09
C TYR A 18 3.01 -10.05 -0.09
N ILE A 19 4.03 -10.40 0.68
CA ILE A 19 4.57 -11.77 0.71
C ILE A 19 3.48 -12.76 1.14
N MET A 20 2.67 -12.41 2.15
CA MET A 20 1.57 -13.26 2.62
C MET A 20 0.47 -13.39 1.56
N PHE A 21 0.07 -12.29 0.92
CA PHE A 21 -0.90 -12.31 -0.17
C PHE A 21 -0.46 -13.16 -1.38
N SER A 22 0.85 -13.23 -1.65
CA SER A 22 1.36 -14.05 -2.76
C SER A 22 1.22 -15.55 -2.58
N GLN A 23 1.03 -16.02 -1.35
CA GLN A 23 0.88 -17.43 -1.02
C GLN A 23 -0.55 -17.96 -1.30
N GLY A 24 -1.44 -17.09 -1.80
CA GLY A 24 -2.78 -17.43 -2.25
C GLY A 24 -3.87 -17.23 -1.21
N SER A 25 -5.11 -17.11 -1.68
CA SER A 25 -6.29 -16.82 -0.85
C SER A 25 -6.52 -17.86 0.25
N LYS A 26 -6.21 -19.14 0.00
CA LYS A 26 -6.32 -20.18 1.02
C LYS A 26 -5.39 -19.87 2.20
N LEU A 27 -4.12 -19.55 2.00
CA LEU A 27 -3.26 -19.24 3.13
C LEU A 27 -3.58 -17.87 3.76
N ALA A 28 -4.08 -16.89 2.99
CA ALA A 28 -4.45 -15.59 3.53
C ALA A 28 -5.70 -15.65 4.43
N TYR A 29 -6.74 -16.41 4.04
CA TYR A 29 -7.97 -16.53 4.82
C TYR A 29 -7.92 -17.61 5.91
N PHE A 30 -7.10 -18.66 5.74
CA PHE A 30 -6.93 -19.73 6.73
C PHE A 30 -5.79 -19.46 7.74
N GLN A 31 -5.32 -18.21 7.87
CA GLN A 31 -4.45 -17.80 8.97
C GLN A 31 -5.27 -17.69 10.26
N GLU A 32 -5.56 -18.84 10.88
CA GLU A 32 -6.00 -18.84 12.27
C GLU A 32 -4.80 -18.63 13.21
N PRO A 33 -4.95 -17.87 14.30
CA PRO A 33 -6.19 -17.30 14.82
C PRO A 33 -6.54 -15.87 14.34
N ILE A 34 -5.68 -15.22 13.54
CA ILE A 34 -5.79 -13.81 13.15
C ILE A 34 -5.35 -13.64 11.69
N ASP A 35 -6.07 -12.81 10.94
CA ASP A 35 -5.69 -12.37 9.59
C ASP A 35 -4.43 -11.46 9.57
N PHE A 36 -3.27 -12.07 9.73
CA PHE A 36 -2.00 -11.35 9.81
C PHE A 36 -1.69 -10.59 8.51
N ALA A 37 -2.10 -11.11 7.36
CA ALA A 37 -1.85 -10.47 6.08
C ALA A 37 -2.50 -9.09 6.01
N HIS A 38 -3.80 -8.99 6.33
CA HIS A 38 -4.50 -7.70 6.30
C HIS A 38 -4.13 -6.81 7.50
N TRP A 39 -3.82 -7.36 8.67
CA TRP A 39 -3.29 -6.57 9.79
C TRP A 39 -1.95 -5.91 9.49
N PHE A 40 -1.02 -6.64 8.89
CA PHE A 40 0.27 -6.07 8.48
C PHE A 40 0.08 -5.04 7.37
N ASN A 41 -0.86 -5.28 6.45
CA ASN A 41 -1.17 -4.30 5.41
C ASN A 41 -1.73 -3.00 6.01
N LEU A 42 -2.67 -3.10 6.95
CA LEU A 42 -3.27 -1.97 7.65
C LEU A 42 -2.24 -1.17 8.45
N ILE A 43 -1.48 -1.84 9.32
CA ILE A 43 -0.45 -1.21 10.15
C ILE A 43 0.61 -0.57 9.24
N GLY A 44 1.06 -1.30 8.22
CA GLY A 44 1.97 -0.80 7.20
C GLY A 44 1.47 0.51 6.59
N ALA A 45 0.28 0.49 6.00
CA ALA A 45 -0.33 1.66 5.35
C ALA A 45 -0.45 2.87 6.30
N VAL A 46 -0.92 2.67 7.53
CA VAL A 46 -1.06 3.76 8.51
C VAL A 46 0.30 4.38 8.87
N LEU A 47 1.33 3.56 9.08
CA LEU A 47 2.67 4.06 9.41
C LEU A 47 3.32 4.78 8.22
N LEU A 48 2.96 4.45 6.98
CA LEU A 48 3.41 5.18 5.78
C LEU A 48 2.92 6.64 5.75
N PHE A 49 1.95 7.03 6.59
CA PHE A 49 1.57 8.44 6.78
C PHE A 49 2.78 9.32 7.13
N SER A 50 3.77 8.78 7.86
CA SER A 50 4.98 9.49 8.24
C SER A 50 5.80 10.01 7.05
N PHE A 51 5.64 9.45 5.84
CA PHE A 51 6.30 9.98 4.64
C PHE A 51 5.90 11.42 4.33
N ASN A 52 4.68 11.83 4.71
CA ASN A 52 4.23 13.22 4.58
C ASN A 52 5.06 14.21 5.40
N ARG A 53 5.79 13.74 6.42
CA ARG A 53 6.66 14.57 7.26
C ARG A 53 8.13 14.54 6.86
N ILE A 54 8.55 13.55 6.06
CA ILE A 54 9.96 13.35 5.67
C ILE A 54 10.28 14.08 4.38
N PHE A 55 9.37 14.06 3.42
CA PHE A 55 9.60 14.68 2.12
C PHE A 55 9.47 16.21 2.18
N PRO A 56 10.26 16.94 1.36
CA PRO A 56 10.34 18.40 1.39
C PRO A 56 8.98 19.03 1.08
N LYS A 57 8.72 20.20 1.67
CA LYS A 57 7.46 20.93 1.47
C LYS A 57 7.54 21.80 0.22
N ASN A 58 6.96 21.32 -0.87
CA ASN A 58 6.73 22.11 -2.08
C ASN A 58 5.33 21.78 -2.66
N LYS A 59 4.89 22.51 -3.68
CA LYS A 59 3.54 22.36 -4.25
C LYS A 59 3.22 20.92 -4.68
N LEU A 60 4.19 20.23 -5.30
CA LEU A 60 4.03 18.83 -5.71
C LEU A 60 3.89 17.92 -4.48
N CYS A 61 4.76 18.06 -3.48
CA CYS A 61 4.70 17.29 -2.26
C CYS A 61 3.45 17.58 -1.41
N THR A 62 2.83 18.76 -1.55
CA THR A 62 1.51 19.04 -0.96
C THR A 62 0.43 18.16 -1.59
N VAL A 63 0.39 18.08 -2.92
CA VAL A 63 -0.53 17.19 -3.65
C VAL A 63 -0.23 15.73 -3.31
N ALA A 64 1.04 15.33 -3.31
CA ALA A 64 1.47 13.99 -2.94
C ALA A 64 1.01 13.63 -1.52
N SER A 65 1.18 14.54 -0.56
CA SER A 65 0.73 14.32 0.82
C SER A 65 -0.79 14.17 0.94
N PHE A 66 -1.55 14.99 0.21
CA PHE A 66 -2.99 14.88 0.16
C PHE A 66 -3.43 13.51 -0.39
N LEU A 67 -2.86 13.08 -1.52
CA LEU A 67 -3.17 11.77 -2.11
C LEU A 67 -2.75 10.61 -1.21
N THR A 68 -1.56 10.66 -0.59
CA THR A 68 -1.13 9.66 0.39
C THR A 68 -2.13 9.56 1.55
N THR A 69 -2.61 10.69 2.07
CA THR A 69 -3.60 10.69 3.15
C THR A 69 -4.93 10.07 2.73
N LEU A 70 -5.47 10.44 1.57
CA LEU A 70 -6.67 9.80 1.04
C LEU A 70 -6.48 8.30 0.82
N GLY A 71 -5.33 7.90 0.30
CA GLY A 71 -4.97 6.51 0.08
C GLY A 71 -4.91 5.67 1.35
N ILE A 72 -4.43 6.26 2.45
CA ILE A 72 -4.40 5.60 3.76
C ILE A 72 -5.82 5.45 4.31
N ILE A 73 -6.64 6.50 4.24
CA ILE A 73 -8.05 6.42 4.65
C ILE A 73 -8.78 5.31 3.88
N ALA A 74 -8.54 5.24 2.57
CA ALA A 74 -9.12 4.20 1.74
C ALA A 74 -8.58 2.79 2.06
N HIS A 75 -7.27 2.65 2.31
CA HIS A 75 -6.66 1.38 2.75
C HIS A 75 -7.22 0.89 4.08
N VAL A 76 -7.50 1.79 5.03
CA VAL A 76 -8.17 1.43 6.29
C VAL A 76 -9.56 0.86 6.01
N GLY A 77 -10.32 1.47 5.11
CA GLY A 77 -11.62 0.95 4.68
C GLY A 77 -11.51 -0.41 3.97
N LEU A 78 -10.54 -0.57 3.06
CA LEU A 78 -10.27 -1.84 2.37
C LEU A 78 -9.97 -2.96 3.38
N CYS A 79 -9.00 -2.76 4.27
CA CYS A 79 -8.63 -3.78 5.25
C CYS A 79 -9.78 -4.09 6.22
N THR A 80 -10.64 -3.11 6.51
CA THR A 80 -11.85 -3.32 7.32
C THR A 80 -12.83 -4.25 6.61
N ILE A 81 -13.05 -4.05 5.30
CA ILE A 81 -13.86 -4.96 4.48
C ILE A 81 -13.22 -6.35 4.45
N ASP A 82 -11.90 -6.44 4.29
CA ASP A 82 -11.18 -7.71 4.27
C ASP A 82 -11.32 -8.47 5.60
N PHE A 83 -11.25 -7.79 6.75
CA PHE A 83 -11.47 -8.42 8.05
C PHE A 83 -12.90 -8.94 8.21
N ILE A 84 -13.90 -8.21 7.71
CA ILE A 84 -15.28 -8.69 7.71
C ILE A 84 -15.40 -9.93 6.82
N MET A 85 -14.82 -9.91 5.61
CA MET A 85 -14.79 -11.07 4.71
C MET A 85 -14.09 -12.28 5.32
N TRP A 86 -12.98 -12.07 6.02
CA TRP A 86 -12.24 -13.10 6.74
C TRP A 86 -13.06 -13.69 7.90
N SER A 87 -13.84 -12.87 8.61
CA SER A 87 -14.61 -13.30 9.78
C SER A 87 -15.70 -14.35 9.48
N PHE A 88 -16.06 -14.56 8.21
CA PHE A 88 -17.00 -15.60 7.79
C PHE A 88 -16.39 -17.01 7.78
N GLY A 89 -15.06 -17.15 7.84
CA GLY A 89 -14.40 -18.47 7.83
C GLY A 89 -14.79 -19.31 6.62
N ASP A 90 -15.41 -20.47 6.90
CA ASP A 90 -15.88 -21.44 5.89
C ASP A 90 -17.28 -21.11 5.30
N ASP A 91 -17.95 -20.04 5.75
CA ASP A 91 -19.25 -19.62 5.20
C ASP A 91 -19.05 -18.85 3.87
N ASP A 92 -18.74 -19.61 2.83
CA ASP A 92 -18.52 -19.09 1.48
C ASP A 92 -19.78 -18.40 0.92
N VAL A 93 -20.99 -18.85 1.31
CA VAL A 93 -22.26 -18.31 0.82
C VAL A 93 -22.50 -16.91 1.38
N ALA A 94 -22.32 -16.71 2.69
CA ALA A 94 -22.46 -15.39 3.29
C ALA A 94 -21.39 -14.42 2.78
N ARG A 95 -20.16 -14.90 2.57
CA ARG A 95 -19.06 -14.11 2.01
C ARG A 95 -19.34 -13.67 0.57
N GLU A 96 -19.87 -14.56 -0.26
CA GLU A 96 -20.26 -14.24 -1.63
C GLU A 96 -21.40 -13.21 -1.67
N ALA A 97 -22.43 -13.36 -0.83
CA ALA A 97 -23.51 -12.40 -0.72
C ALA A 97 -23.04 -10.99 -0.31
N LEU A 98 -22.08 -10.90 0.62
CA LEU A 98 -21.46 -9.61 0.96
C LEU A 98 -20.66 -9.03 -0.22
N SER A 99 -19.92 -9.89 -0.94
CA SER A 99 -19.13 -9.47 -2.10
C SER A 99 -20.02 -8.89 -3.21
N GLU A 100 -21.15 -9.53 -3.48
CA GLU A 100 -22.16 -9.05 -4.41
C GLU A 100 -22.76 -7.71 -3.96
N HIS A 101 -23.15 -7.61 -2.68
CA HIS A 101 -23.71 -6.36 -2.14
C HIS A 101 -22.74 -5.18 -2.27
N ILE A 102 -21.46 -5.38 -1.95
CA ILE A 102 -20.43 -4.36 -2.08
C ILE A 102 -20.21 -3.99 -3.55
N SER A 103 -20.15 -4.99 -4.44
CA SER A 103 -19.99 -4.79 -5.88
C SER A 103 -21.15 -3.97 -6.49
N ASN A 104 -22.35 -4.11 -5.92
CA ASN A 104 -23.54 -3.36 -6.32
C ASN A 104 -23.72 -2.03 -5.56
N THR A 105 -22.79 -1.66 -4.67
CA THR A 105 -22.85 -0.42 -3.89
C THR A 105 -21.69 0.51 -4.26
N PRO A 106 -21.84 1.36 -5.31
CA PRO A 106 -20.79 2.26 -5.80
C PRO A 106 -20.14 3.14 -4.72
N ALA A 107 -20.93 3.58 -3.74
CA ALA A 107 -20.48 4.41 -2.63
C ALA A 107 -19.49 3.71 -1.68
N ILE A 108 -19.37 2.39 -1.76
CA ILE A 108 -18.37 1.59 -1.04
C ILE A 108 -17.29 1.13 -2.02
N LEU A 109 -17.71 0.57 -3.17
CA LEU A 109 -16.83 -0.03 -4.17
C LEU A 109 -15.74 0.93 -4.67
N PHE A 110 -16.13 2.13 -5.12
CA PHE A 110 -15.17 3.08 -5.69
C PHE A 110 -14.17 3.63 -4.66
N PRO A 111 -14.62 4.20 -3.52
CA PRO A 111 -13.69 4.79 -2.57
C PRO A 111 -12.82 3.77 -1.85
N PHE A 112 -13.29 2.55 -1.59
CA PHE A 112 -12.55 1.62 -0.72
C PHE A 112 -11.94 0.42 -1.43
N ILE A 113 -12.35 0.11 -2.68
CA ILE A 113 -11.83 -1.08 -3.38
C ILE A 113 -11.11 -0.69 -4.67
N ILE A 114 -11.76 0.08 -5.55
CA ILE A 114 -11.23 0.35 -6.89
C ILE A 114 -10.22 1.50 -6.90
N VAL A 115 -10.63 2.68 -6.43
CA VAL A 115 -9.85 3.91 -6.63
C VAL A 115 -9.04 4.27 -5.40
N GLY A 116 -9.67 4.35 -4.23
CA GLY A 116 -9.03 4.96 -3.08
C GLY A 116 -7.74 4.29 -2.63
N PRO A 117 -7.66 2.94 -2.49
CA PRO A 117 -6.42 2.30 -2.08
C PRO A 117 -5.24 2.63 -3.01
N SER A 118 -5.49 2.73 -4.32
CA SER A 118 -4.45 3.10 -5.30
C SER A 118 -3.82 4.48 -5.06
N LEU A 119 -4.56 5.40 -4.42
CA LEU A 119 -4.06 6.75 -4.11
C LEU A 119 -2.87 6.73 -3.14
N LEU A 120 -2.71 5.68 -2.33
CA LEU A 120 -1.53 5.52 -1.47
C LEU A 120 -0.26 5.38 -2.33
N PHE A 121 -0.32 4.50 -3.32
CA PHE A 121 0.79 4.27 -4.25
C PHE A 121 1.06 5.50 -5.12
N VAL A 122 0.02 6.15 -5.62
CA VAL A 122 0.15 7.38 -6.40
C VAL A 122 0.77 8.49 -5.58
N GLY A 123 0.30 8.71 -4.34
CA GLY A 123 0.85 9.73 -3.44
C GLY A 123 2.34 9.50 -3.15
N LEU A 124 2.72 8.26 -2.83
CA LEU A 124 4.13 7.89 -2.59
C LEU A 124 4.99 8.00 -3.87
N ALA A 125 4.47 7.65 -5.04
CA ALA A 125 5.15 7.83 -6.32
C ALA A 125 5.35 9.31 -6.67
N LEU A 126 4.38 10.19 -6.37
CA LEU A 126 4.55 11.63 -6.56
C LEU A 126 5.59 12.22 -5.60
N HIS A 127 5.64 11.75 -4.36
CA HIS A 127 6.73 12.11 -3.45
C HIS A 127 8.10 11.70 -4.03
N ALA A 128 8.20 10.48 -4.57
CA ALA A 128 9.42 9.99 -5.21
C ALA A 128 9.78 10.78 -6.49
N PHE A 129 8.79 11.20 -7.27
CA PHE A 129 8.99 11.99 -8.49
C PHE A 129 9.71 13.31 -8.22
N ASN A 130 9.54 13.91 -7.04
CA ASN A 130 10.29 15.10 -6.64
C ASN A 130 11.82 14.88 -6.65
N PHE A 131 12.28 13.63 -6.55
CA PHE A 131 13.69 13.26 -6.54
C PHE A 131 14.16 12.67 -7.87
N ILE A 132 13.37 12.73 -8.94
CA ILE A 132 13.70 12.08 -10.22
C ILE A 132 15.01 12.57 -10.84
N LYS A 133 15.43 13.81 -10.55
CA LYS A 133 16.69 14.37 -11.05
C LYS A 133 17.89 14.10 -10.14
N SER A 134 17.66 13.99 -8.83
CA SER A 134 18.74 13.80 -7.84
C SER A 134 19.00 12.33 -7.53
N ASN A 135 17.94 11.51 -7.52
CA ASN A 135 17.95 10.10 -7.14
C ASN A 135 17.17 9.29 -8.17
N THR A 136 17.56 9.41 -9.44
CA THR A 136 16.81 8.90 -10.60
C THR A 136 16.47 7.43 -10.47
N ILE A 137 17.42 6.58 -10.09
CA ILE A 137 17.22 5.13 -9.97
C ILE A 137 16.14 4.85 -8.92
N SER A 138 16.33 5.34 -7.70
CA SER A 138 15.37 5.11 -6.60
C SER A 138 14.00 5.67 -6.90
N ALA A 139 13.91 6.86 -7.51
CA ALA A 139 12.64 7.45 -7.92
C ALA A 139 11.93 6.62 -9.00
N LEU A 140 12.65 6.15 -10.03
CA LEU A 140 12.08 5.28 -11.07
C LEU A 140 11.60 3.94 -10.52
N MET A 141 12.33 3.34 -9.57
CA MET A 141 11.88 2.11 -8.90
C MET A 141 10.49 2.28 -8.27
N VAL A 142 10.23 3.42 -7.62
CA VAL A 142 8.91 3.72 -7.03
C VAL A 142 7.86 4.00 -8.11
N ILE A 143 8.18 4.86 -9.07
CA ILE A 143 7.24 5.31 -10.13
C ILE A 143 6.80 4.14 -11.02
N VAL A 144 7.71 3.20 -11.32
CA VAL A 144 7.41 2.00 -12.11
C VAL A 144 6.83 0.89 -11.24
N GLY A 145 7.33 0.72 -10.01
CA GLY A 145 6.86 -0.31 -9.08
C GLY A 145 5.39 -0.14 -8.70
N ALA A 146 4.94 1.10 -8.46
CA ALA A 146 3.55 1.40 -8.10
C ALA A 146 2.51 0.84 -9.10
N PRO A 147 2.53 1.20 -10.40
CA PRO A 147 1.61 0.63 -11.38
C PRO A 147 1.88 -0.85 -11.65
N ALA A 148 3.13 -1.32 -11.52
CA ALA A 148 3.46 -2.74 -11.70
C ALA A 148 2.77 -3.64 -10.66
N ILE A 149 2.60 -3.18 -9.42
CA ILE A 149 1.82 -3.89 -8.37
C ILE A 149 0.38 -4.07 -8.83
N GLY A 150 -0.28 -3.00 -9.30
CA GLY A 150 -1.65 -3.07 -9.81
C GLY A 150 -1.76 -3.99 -11.03
N TYR A 151 -0.86 -3.85 -12.00
CA TYR A 151 -0.85 -4.67 -13.21
C TYR A 151 -0.68 -6.18 -12.89
N SER A 152 0.27 -6.50 -12.02
CA SER A 152 0.54 -7.90 -11.64
C SER A 152 -0.60 -8.55 -10.86
N PHE A 153 -1.28 -7.79 -10.01
CA PHE A 153 -2.43 -8.29 -9.25
C PHE A 153 -3.71 -8.39 -10.10
N PHE A 154 -4.11 -7.31 -10.78
CA PHE A 154 -5.40 -7.26 -11.48
C PHE A 154 -5.38 -7.93 -12.86
N ILE A 155 -4.29 -7.77 -13.63
CA ILE A 155 -4.23 -8.23 -15.02
C ILE A 155 -3.58 -9.60 -15.10
N LEU A 156 -2.39 -9.77 -14.51
CA LEU A 156 -1.67 -11.05 -14.54
C LEU A 156 -2.19 -12.07 -13.52
N LYS A 157 -2.89 -11.61 -12.47
CA LYS A 157 -3.36 -12.43 -11.35
C LYS A 157 -2.24 -13.33 -10.78
N ASN A 158 -1.04 -12.78 -10.68
CA ASN A 158 0.17 -13.52 -10.31
C ASN A 158 0.79 -12.94 -9.03
N GLY A 159 0.66 -13.68 -7.93
CA GLY A 159 1.17 -13.28 -6.62
C GLY A 159 2.69 -13.06 -6.59
N THR A 160 3.46 -13.83 -7.37
CA THR A 160 4.92 -13.68 -7.44
C THR A 160 5.30 -12.36 -8.10
N TYR A 161 4.70 -12.00 -9.23
CA TYR A 161 4.96 -10.71 -9.88
C TYR A 161 4.47 -9.54 -9.03
N MET A 162 3.41 -9.72 -8.26
CA MET A 162 2.92 -8.72 -7.30
C MET A 162 3.95 -8.46 -6.21
N VAL A 163 4.53 -9.50 -5.60
CA VAL A 163 5.59 -9.34 -4.59
C VAL A 163 6.85 -8.73 -5.17
N LEU A 164 7.28 -9.15 -6.37
CA LEU A 164 8.46 -8.57 -7.02
C LEU A 164 8.26 -7.08 -7.33
N SER A 165 7.06 -6.70 -7.77
CA SER A 165 6.69 -5.30 -8.00
C SER A 165 6.66 -4.49 -6.70
N CYS A 166 6.15 -5.09 -5.62
CA CYS A 166 6.16 -4.49 -4.29
C CYS A 166 7.58 -4.34 -3.74
N ALA A 167 8.43 -5.35 -3.93
CA ALA A 167 9.85 -5.31 -3.55
C ALA A 167 10.58 -4.16 -4.25
N LEU A 168 10.35 -3.99 -5.55
CA LEU A 168 10.91 -2.87 -6.33
C LEU A 168 10.45 -1.52 -5.78
N PHE A 169 9.14 -1.37 -5.54
CA PHE A 169 8.55 -0.15 -4.99
C PHE A 169 9.11 0.20 -3.61
N VAL A 170 9.11 -0.77 -2.69
CA VAL A 170 9.58 -0.61 -1.31
C VAL A 170 11.08 -0.34 -1.26
N ALA A 171 11.89 -1.05 -2.06
CA ALA A 171 13.32 -0.79 -2.16
C ALA A 171 13.62 0.63 -2.65
N GLY A 172 12.86 1.13 -3.64
CA GLY A 172 12.96 2.51 -4.10
C GLY A 172 12.71 3.53 -2.98
N LEU A 173 11.65 3.33 -2.19
CA LEU A 173 11.33 4.20 -1.05
C LEU A 173 12.38 4.10 0.07
N PHE A 174 12.91 2.91 0.34
CA PHE A 174 14.00 2.73 1.31
C PHE A 174 15.26 3.49 0.88
N LEU A 175 15.66 3.37 -0.38
CA LEU A 175 16.82 4.09 -0.90
C LEU A 175 16.63 5.61 -0.83
N LEU A 176 15.42 6.11 -1.13
CA LEU A 176 15.10 7.53 -0.98
C LEU A 176 15.15 8.00 0.49
N LEU A 177 14.66 7.17 1.42
CA LEU A 177 14.59 7.49 2.85
C LEU A 177 15.98 7.62 3.51
N TYR A 178 16.92 6.78 3.08
CA TYR A 178 18.28 6.72 3.62
C TYR A 178 19.32 7.46 2.78
N ASN A 179 18.91 8.07 1.67
CA ASN A 179 19.83 8.90 0.92
C ASN A 179 20.27 10.11 1.75
N LYS A 180 21.59 10.28 1.90
CA LYS A 180 22.21 11.33 2.72
C LYS A 180 22.02 12.74 2.12
N GLU A 181 21.65 12.85 0.84
CA GLU A 181 21.81 14.10 0.11
C GLU A 181 20.75 15.19 0.35
N LYS A 182 19.62 14.95 1.04
CA LYS A 182 18.66 16.02 1.41
C LYS A 182 17.44 15.51 2.21
N THR A 183 17.65 14.84 3.34
CA THR A 183 16.66 15.05 4.42
C THR A 183 16.92 16.47 4.90
N VAL A 184 16.18 17.43 4.37
CA VAL A 184 16.20 18.80 4.88
C VAL A 184 15.90 18.68 6.36
N THR A 185 16.92 18.95 7.16
CA THR A 185 16.79 19.31 8.57
C THR A 185 15.74 20.40 8.63
N VAL A 186 14.59 20.07 9.19
CA VAL A 186 13.65 21.09 9.72
C VAL A 186 14.36 21.81 10.85
#